data_AF-A0A1G7FX48-F1
#
_entry.id   AF-A0A1G7FX48-F1
#
_cell.length_a   1.000
_cell.length_b   1.000
_cell.length_c   1.000
_cell.angle_alpha   90.00
_cell.angle_beta   90.00
_cell.angle_gamma   90.00
#
_symmetry.space_group_name_H-M   'P 1'
#
loop_
_entity.id
_entity.type
_entity.pdbx_description
1 polymer ?
#
loop_
_entity_poly.entity_id
_entity_poly.type
_entity_poly.pdbx_seq_one_letter_code
_entity_poly.pdbx_strand_id
1 'polypeptide(L)'
;MLLILFSVIEEEKDQDFLIDLFYQYYPLMRKKAYEVTNDYNVVDDLIQDVFLKLIPKTPLLQTMENCEKTSYIIYSIRNMGVDYIRAKKRQKILVSTAQTDDMINQLFNFPTPN
;
A
#
# COMPACT_ATOMS: atom_id res chain seq x y z
N MET A 1 -0.66 2.87 14.38
CA MET A 1 -1.97 2.98 15.09
C MET A 1 -3.02 2.34 14.20
N LEU A 2 -3.56 1.18 14.59
CA LEU A 2 -4.36 0.33 13.71
C LEU A 2 -5.80 0.08 14.20
N LEU A 3 -6.16 0.56 15.38
CA LEU A 3 -7.42 0.21 16.05
C LEU A 3 -8.67 0.90 15.47
N ILE A 4 -8.53 2.09 14.87
CA ILE A 4 -9.68 2.90 14.45
C ILE A 4 -10.38 2.33 13.21
N LEU A 5 -9.63 1.65 12.33
CA LEU A 5 -10.17 1.08 11.09
C LEU A 5 -11.21 -0.02 11.33
N PHE A 6 -11.06 -0.77 12.43
CA PHE A 6 -12.01 -1.84 12.75
C PHE A 6 -13.25 -1.34 13.49
N SER A 7 -13.21 -0.16 14.12
CA SER A 7 -14.40 0.44 14.77
C SER A 7 -15.48 0.90 13.80
N VAL A 8 -15.20 0.93 12.48
CA VAL A 8 -16.16 1.28 11.43
C VAL A 8 -17.03 0.08 11.02
N ILE A 9 -16.67 -1.13 11.47
CA ILE A 9 -17.39 -2.37 11.13
C ILE A 9 -18.62 -2.48 12.02
N GLU A 10 -19.80 -2.59 11.41
CA GLU A 10 -21.09 -2.63 12.13
C GLU A 10 -21.34 -3.96 12.86
N GLU A 11 -20.73 -5.05 12.40
CA GLU A 11 -20.93 -6.40 12.96
C GLU A 11 -19.72 -6.83 13.81
N GLU A 12 -19.94 -7.00 15.11
CA GLU A 12 -18.91 -7.33 16.12
C GLU A 12 -18.12 -8.61 15.76
N LYS A 13 -18.78 -9.61 15.17
CA LYS A 13 -18.15 -10.86 14.74
C LYS A 13 -17.16 -10.67 13.59
N ASP A 14 -17.46 -9.80 12.64
CA ASP A 14 -16.57 -9.50 11.52
C ASP A 14 -15.38 -8.66 11.98
N GLN A 15 -15.61 -7.80 12.98
CA GLN A 15 -14.57 -7.02 13.62
C GLN A 15 -13.52 -7.94 14.30
N ASP A 16 -13.97 -8.88 15.13
CA ASP A 16 -13.09 -9.82 15.83
C ASP A 16 -12.27 -10.67 14.86
N PHE A 17 -12.93 -11.20 13.82
CA PHE A 17 -12.26 -11.98 12.78
C PHE A 17 -11.15 -11.19 12.10
N LEU A 18 -11.40 -9.92 11.76
CA LEU A 18 -10.41 -9.07 11.08
C LEU A 18 -9.25 -8.67 12.00
N ILE A 19 -9.51 -8.46 13.29
CA ILE A 19 -8.48 -8.20 14.29
C ILE A 19 -7.55 -9.42 14.43
N ASP A 20 -8.13 -10.61 14.56
CA ASP A 20 -7.36 -11.86 14.63
C ASP A 20 -6.55 -12.10 13.35
N LEU A 21 -7.17 -11.86 12.19
CA LEU A 21 -6.50 -11.95 10.89
C LEU A 21 -5.33 -10.98 10.81
N PHE A 22 -5.50 -9.75 11.31
CA PHE A 22 -4.43 -8.76 11.36
C PHE A 22 -3.25 -9.26 12.19
N TYR A 23 -3.47 -9.64 13.44
CA TYR A 23 -2.36 -10.06 14.30
C TYR A 23 -1.68 -11.33 13.77
N GLN A 24 -2.45 -12.25 13.20
CA GLN A 24 -1.91 -13.49 12.63
C GLN A 24 -1.00 -13.22 11.43
N TYR A 25 -1.42 -12.37 10.49
CA TYR A 25 -0.71 -12.19 9.22
C TYR A 25 0.25 -11.00 9.22
N TYR A 26 0.18 -10.10 10.20
CA TYR A 26 1.04 -8.92 10.27
C TYR A 26 2.54 -9.25 10.13
N PRO A 27 3.14 -10.23 10.86
CA PRO A 27 4.57 -10.53 10.71
C PRO A 27 4.94 -11.02 9.31
N LEU A 28 4.08 -11.84 8.71
CA LEU A 28 4.28 -12.39 7.38
C LEU A 28 4.15 -11.31 6.30
N MET A 29 3.12 -10.47 6.40
CA MET A 29 2.90 -9.34 5.50
C MET A 29 4.02 -8.31 5.64
N ARG A 30 4.48 -8.00 6.85
CA ARG A 30 5.60 -7.09 7.11
C ARG A 30 6.87 -7.56 6.42
N LYS A 31 7.21 -8.84 6.56
CA LYS A 31 8.36 -9.45 5.87
C LYS A 31 8.19 -9.35 4.35
N LYS A 32 7.03 -9.76 3.82
CA LYS A 32 6.76 -9.76 2.38
C LYS A 32 6.76 -8.36 1.76
N ALA A 33 6.16 -7.39 2.44
CA ALA A 33 6.11 -5.99 2.01
C ALA A 33 7.52 -5.42 1.91
N TYR A 34 8.34 -5.62 2.95
CA TYR A 34 9.73 -5.17 2.95
C TYR A 34 10.56 -5.86 1.85
N GLU A 35 10.41 -7.17 1.64
CA GLU A 35 11.08 -7.89 0.55
C GLU A 35 10.78 -7.29 -0.83
N VAL A 36 9.58 -6.74 -1.02
CA VAL A 36 9.18 -6.11 -2.28
C VAL A 36 9.69 -4.67 -2.35
N THR A 37 9.43 -3.85 -1.34
CA THR A 37 9.67 -2.39 -1.39
C THR A 37 11.08 -1.97 -1.02
N ASN A 38 11.78 -2.79 -0.22
CA ASN A 38 13.05 -2.47 0.43
C ASN A 38 13.02 -1.13 1.21
N ASP A 39 11.85 -0.79 1.78
CA ASP A 39 11.60 0.48 2.46
C ASP A 39 10.67 0.24 3.65
N TYR A 40 11.21 0.27 4.87
CA TYR A 40 10.43 0.02 6.09
C TYR A 40 9.39 1.11 6.38
N ASN A 41 9.60 2.34 5.88
CA ASN A 41 8.73 3.46 6.21
C ASN A 41 7.34 3.33 5.60
N VAL A 42 7.19 2.49 4.57
CA VAL A 42 5.92 2.29 3.87
C VAL A 42 5.26 0.95 4.18
N VAL A 43 5.91 0.09 4.97
CA VAL A 43 5.40 -1.27 5.19
C VAL A 43 4.07 -1.26 5.92
N ASP A 44 3.96 -0.48 7.00
CA ASP A 44 2.72 -0.42 7.79
C ASP A 44 1.56 0.19 6.99
N ASP A 45 1.84 1.17 6.12
CA ASP A 45 0.85 1.79 5.24
C ASP A 45 0.33 0.79 4.21
N LEU A 46 1.23 0.01 3.58
CA LEU A 46 0.83 -1.01 2.61
C LEU A 46 0.01 -2.13 3.24
N ILE A 47 0.32 -2.50 4.48
CA ILE A 47 -0.47 -3.49 5.23
C ILE A 47 -1.87 -2.91 5.48
N GLN A 48 -1.97 -1.66 5.93
CA GLN A 48 -3.26 -0.99 6.13
C GLN A 48 -4.09 -0.94 4.84
N ASP A 49 -3.48 -0.57 3.71
CA ASP A 49 -4.15 -0.55 2.41
C ASP A 49 -4.64 -1.93 1.96
N VAL A 50 -3.92 -3.00 2.32
CA VAL A 50 -4.40 -4.35 2.06
C VAL A 50 -5.63 -4.63 2.91
N PHE A 51 -5.60 -4.34 4.22
CA PHE A 51 -6.75 -4.57 5.11
C PHE A 51 -7.98 -3.78 4.67
N LEU A 52 -7.83 -2.54 4.22
CA LEU A 52 -8.90 -1.75 3.62
C LEU A 52 -9.58 -2.47 2.43
N LYS A 53 -8.81 -3.19 1.62
CA LYS A 53 -9.33 -4.00 0.50
C LYS A 53 -9.88 -5.36 0.93
N LEU A 54 -9.52 -5.84 2.13
CA LEU A 54 -9.97 -7.11 2.69
C LEU A 54 -11.28 -6.99 3.48
N ILE A 55 -11.54 -5.85 4.14
CA ILE A 55 -12.77 -5.58 4.90
C ILE A 55 -14.05 -5.90 4.09
N PRO A 56 -14.25 -5.40 2.86
CA PRO A 56 -15.44 -5.74 2.08
C PRO A 56 -15.47 -7.19 1.58
N LYS A 57 -14.39 -7.95 1.79
CA LYS A 57 -14.24 -9.36 1.38
C LYS A 57 -14.22 -10.31 2.58
N THR A 58 -14.53 -9.84 3.78
CA THR A 58 -14.58 -10.66 5.00
C THR A 58 -15.40 -11.95 4.83
N PRO A 59 -16.61 -11.94 4.22
CA PRO A 59 -17.38 -13.16 4.00
C PRO A 59 -16.63 -14.21 3.17
N LEU A 60 -15.91 -13.77 2.13
CA LEU A 60 -15.09 -14.64 1.28
C LEU A 60 -13.88 -15.19 2.04
N LEU A 61 -13.25 -14.38 2.89
CA LEU A 61 -12.10 -14.81 3.69
C LEU A 61 -12.51 -15.84 4.75
N GLN A 62 -13.73 -15.75 5.28
CA GLN A 62 -14.25 -16.72 6.24
C GLN A 62 -14.49 -18.10 5.62
N THR A 63 -14.78 -18.19 4.30
CA THR A 63 -14.98 -19.48 3.61
C THR A 63 -13.69 -20.17 3.18
N MET A 64 -12.56 -19.47 3.17
CA MET A 64 -11.27 -20.01 2.72
C MET A 64 -10.61 -20.88 3.79
N GLU A 65 -9.99 -21.98 3.35
CA GLU A 65 -9.10 -22.76 4.20
C GLU A 65 -7.80 -21.98 4.53
N ASN A 66 -7.09 -22.39 5.59
CA ASN A 66 -5.93 -21.66 6.10
C ASN A 66 -4.81 -21.47 5.05
N CYS A 67 -4.55 -22.48 4.22
CA CYS A 67 -3.52 -22.42 3.17
C CYS A 67 -3.91 -21.44 2.06
N GLU A 68 -5.17 -21.45 1.65
CA GLU A 68 -5.72 -20.55 0.63
C GLU A 68 -5.71 -19.10 1.13
N LYS A 69 -6.18 -18.89 2.36
CA LYS A 69 -6.19 -17.59 3.04
C LYS A 69 -4.79 -17.00 3.16
N THR A 70 -3.82 -17.81 3.58
CA THR A 70 -2.41 -17.41 3.64
C THR A 70 -1.93 -16.97 2.27
N SER A 71 -2.15 -17.78 1.24
CA SER A 71 -1.74 -17.47 -0.13
C SER A 71 -2.39 -16.16 -0.61
N TYR A 72 -3.69 -16.01 -0.41
CA TYR A 72 -4.45 -14.82 -0.80
C TYR A 72 -3.89 -13.54 -0.19
N ILE A 73 -3.61 -13.55 1.11
CA ILE A 73 -3.07 -12.39 1.84
C ILE A 73 -1.64 -12.07 1.37
N ILE A 74 -0.79 -13.08 1.21
CA ILE A 74 0.59 -12.90 0.74
C ILE A 74 0.63 -12.36 -0.70
N TYR A 75 -0.25 -12.84 -1.57
CA TYR A 75 -0.39 -12.28 -2.92
C TYR A 75 -0.90 -10.84 -2.89
N SER A 76 -1.86 -10.53 -2.00
CA SER A 76 -2.40 -9.18 -1.86
C SER A 76 -1.33 -8.17 -1.45
N ILE A 77 -0.52 -8.47 -0.43
CA ILE A 77 0.55 -7.57 0.00
C ILE A 77 1.68 -7.47 -1.03
N ARG A 78 2.01 -8.56 -1.72
CA ARG A 78 2.99 -8.53 -2.80
C ARG A 78 2.54 -7.61 -3.93
N ASN A 79 1.29 -7.74 -4.35
CA ASN A 79 0.73 -6.92 -5.43
C ASN A 79 0.67 -5.45 -5.01
N MET A 80 0.27 -5.15 -3.76
CA MET A 80 0.30 -3.79 -3.23
C MET A 80 1.71 -3.19 -3.26
N GLY A 81 2.72 -3.94 -2.83
CA GLY A 81 4.11 -3.49 -2.89
C GLY A 81 4.60 -3.22 -4.33
N VAL A 82 4.22 -4.08 -5.29
CA VAL A 82 4.54 -3.87 -6.70
C VAL A 82 3.88 -2.60 -7.24
N ASP A 83 2.61 -2.38 -6.91
CA ASP A 83 1.87 -1.19 -7.34
C ASP A 83 2.44 0.09 -6.72
N TYR A 84 2.88 0.04 -5.45
CA TYR A 84 3.62 1.11 -4.81
C TYR A 84 4.92 1.45 -5.56
N ILE A 85 5.75 0.45 -5.90
CA ILE A 85 6.99 0.67 -6.65
C ILE A 85 6.71 1.30 -8.01
N ARG A 86 5.67 0.83 -8.71
CA ARG A 86 5.24 1.40 -9.99
C ARG A 86 4.82 2.87 -9.82
N ALA A 87 4.06 3.19 -8.76
CA ALA A 87 3.65 4.56 -8.46
C ALA A 87 4.85 5.47 -8.13
N LYS A 88 5.76 5.00 -7.26
CA LYS A 88 7.00 5.69 -6.89
C LYS A 88 7.87 5.98 -8.12
N LYS A 89 7.98 5.02 -9.05
CA LYS A 89 8.71 5.20 -10.32
C LYS A 89 8.06 6.29 -11.19
N ARG A 90 6.73 6.27 -11.35
CA ARG A 90 6.01 7.31 -12.11
C ARG A 90 6.20 8.69 -11.49
N GLN A 91 6.09 8.80 -10.17
CA GLN A 91 6.31 10.06 -9.47
C GLN A 91 7.73 10.60 -9.68
N LYS A 92 8.76 9.74 -9.57
CA LYS A 92 10.15 10.14 -9.81
C LYS A 92 10.37 10.67 -11.24
N ILE A 93 9.77 10.02 -12.24
CA ILE A 93 9.84 10.47 -13.63
C ILE A 93 9.20 11.85 -13.79
N LEU A 94 7.98 12.03 -13.28
CA LEU A 94 7.25 13.31 -13.35
C LEU A 94 8.02 14.45 -12.68
N VAL A 95 8.64 14.19 -11.51
CA VAL A 95 9.46 15.20 -10.83
C VAL A 95 10.72 15.53 -11.65
N SER A 96 11.38 14.53 -12.24
CA SER A 96 12.57 14.79 -13.06
C SER A 96 12.26 15.58 -14.34
N THR A 97 11.13 15.33 -14.99
CA THR A 97 10.72 16.06 -16.19
C THR A 97 10.31 17.49 -15.86
N ALA A 98 9.58 17.71 -14.76
CA ALA A 98 9.25 19.05 -14.30
C ALA A 98 10.50 19.88 -13.97
N GLN A 99 11.48 19.26 -13.30
CA GLN A 99 12.77 19.93 -13.01
C GLN A 99 13.53 20.31 -14.29
N THR A 100 13.56 19.45 -15.31
CA THR A 100 14.21 19.78 -16.58
C THR A 100 13.48 20.89 -17.33
N ASP A 101 12.14 20.88 -17.30
CA ASP A 101 11.33 21.93 -17.94
C ASP A 101 11.53 23.28 -17.25
N ASP A 102 11.58 23.31 -15.92
CA ASP A 102 11.87 24.52 -15.14
C ASP A 102 13.29 25.06 -15.42
N MET A 103 14.29 24.18 -15.51
CA MET A 103 15.68 24.57 -15.87
C MET A 103 15.77 25.12 -17.30
N ILE A 104 15.07 24.50 -18.25
CA ILE A 104 14.97 24.96 -19.64
C ILE A 104 14.34 26.35 -19.69
N ASN A 105 13.20 26.54 -19.00
CA ASN A 105 12.49 27.82 -18.98
C ASN A 105 13.32 28.94 -18.34
N GLN A 106 14.14 28.64 -17.33
CA GLN A 106 15.07 29.61 -16.73
C GLN A 106 16.21 30.00 -17.69
N LEU A 107 16.71 29.06 -18.50
CA LEU A 107 17.77 29.31 -19.49
C LEU A 107 17.29 30.17 -20.68
N PHE A 108 16.02 30.04 -21.08
CA PHE A 108 15.46 30.78 -22.22
C PHE A 108 14.84 32.14 -21.86
N ASN A 109 14.79 32.50 -20.57
CA ASN A 109 14.34 33.82 -20.11
C ASN A 109 15.46 34.87 -20.23
N PHE A 110 15.85 35.21 -21.46
CA PHE A 110 16.74 36.35 -21.71
C PHE A 110 15.93 37.65 -21.58
N PRO A 111 16.45 38.68 -20.88
CA PRO A 111 15.78 39.98 -20.85
C PRO A 111 15.75 40.52 -22.28
N THR A 112 14.55 40.78 -22.79
CA THR A 112 14.38 41.46 -24.08
C THR A 112 15.06 42.83 -24.00
N PRO A 113 15.98 43.16 -24.92
CA PRO A 113 16.65 44.46 -24.89
C PRO A 113 15.62 45.56 -25.15
N ASN A 114 15.61 46.55 -24.25
CA ASN A 114 14.78 47.76 -24.34
C ASN A 114 15.07 48.59 -25.59
#